data_AF-A0A354FL73-F1
#
_entry.id   AF-A0A354FL73-F1
#
_cell.length_a   1.000
_cell.length_b   1.000
_cell.length_c   1.000
_cell.angle_alpha   90.00
_cell.angle_beta   90.00
_cell.angle_gamma   90.00
#
_symmetry.space_group_name_H-M   'P 1'
#
loop_
_entity.id
_entity.type
_entity.pdbx_description
1 polymer ?
#
loop_
_entity_poly.entity_id
_entity_poly.type
_entity_poly.pdbx_seq_one_letter_code
_entity_poly.pdbx_strand_id
1 'polypeptide(L)' 'YCRSIAQDHIEFLGEQSSEALVALYQEARAFVFPGEDDFGITPLEAQASGTPVIAFGAGGALETVNERT' A
#
# COMPACT_ATOMS: atom_id res chain seq x y z
N TYR A 1 -3.27 -1.38 20.26
CA TYR A 1 -4.57 -1.89 19.79
C TYR A 1 -4.42 -2.81 18.57
N CYS A 2 -3.92 -2.36 17.41
CA CYS A 2 -3.83 -3.26 16.23
C CYS A 2 -3.06 -4.56 16.50
N ARG A 3 -1.90 -4.47 17.18
CA ARG A 3 -1.14 -5.67 17.60
C ARG A 3 -1.91 -6.61 18.55
N SER A 4 -2.88 -6.12 19.32
CA SER A 4 -3.64 -6.96 20.26
C SER A 4 -4.82 -7.69 19.61
N ILE A 5 -5.21 -7.32 18.39
CA ILE A 5 -6.28 -7.97 17.62
C ILE A 5 -5.74 -8.70 16.37
N ALA A 6 -4.43 -8.69 16.17
CA ALA A 6 -3.79 -9.31 15.02
C ALA A 6 -3.82 -10.85 15.13
N GLN A 7 -4.03 -11.51 14.00
CA GLN A 7 -3.97 -12.97 13.87
C GLN A 7 -2.57 -13.44 13.45
N ASP A 8 -2.31 -14.74 13.47
CA ASP A 8 -0.98 -15.32 13.24
C ASP A 8 -0.39 -15.06 11.84
N HIS A 9 -1.21 -14.64 10.87
CA HIS A 9 -0.80 -14.31 9.51
C HIS A 9 -0.52 -12.81 9.29
N ILE A 10 -0.49 -12.02 10.37
CA ILE A 10 -0.22 -10.58 10.32
C ILE A 10 1.17 -10.32 10.91
N GLU A 11 2.03 -9.72 10.10
CA GLU A 11 3.35 -9.27 10.52
C GLU A 11 3.43 -7.74 10.54
N PHE A 12 4.08 -7.19 11.56
CA PHE A 12 4.33 -5.76 11.68
C PHE A 12 5.83 -5.50 11.59
N LEU A 13 6.29 -5.12 10.40
CA LEU A 13 7.72 -4.96 10.07
C LEU A 13 8.36 -3.72 10.69
N GLY A 14 7.56 -2.73 11.13
CA GLY A 14 8.07 -1.47 11.66
C GLY A 14 8.58 -0.56 10.53
N GLU A 15 9.55 0.30 10.85
CA GLU A 15 10.20 1.15 9.85
C GLU A 15 11.06 0.29 8.91
N GLN A 16 11.00 0.57 7.61
CA GLN A 16 11.72 -0.15 6.57
C GLN A 16 12.56 0.83 5.76
N SER A 17 13.70 0.38 5.24
CA SER A 17 14.48 1.18 4.29
C SER A 17 13.73 1.29 2.96
N SER A 18 14.09 2.28 2.16
CA SER A 18 13.50 2.46 0.83
C SER A 18 13.71 1.22 -0.07
N GLU A 19 14.88 0.58 0.01
CA GLU A 19 15.16 -0.64 -0.75
C GLU A 19 14.30 -1.81 -0.30
N ALA A 20 14.11 -1.96 1.02
CA ALA A 20 13.25 -3.01 1.58
C ALA A 20 11.78 -2.79 1.18
N LEU A 21 11.30 -1.53 1.19
CA LEU A 21 9.94 -1.22 0.74
C LEU A 21 9.69 -1.60 -0.72
N VAL A 22 10.64 -1.33 -1.62
CA VAL A 22 10.53 -1.73 -3.03
C VAL A 22 10.42 -3.25 -3.16
N ALA A 23 11.26 -4.01 -2.45
CA ALA A 23 11.18 -5.47 -2.45
C ALA A 23 9.83 -5.97 -1.92
N LEU A 24 9.35 -5.38 -0.82
CA LEU A 24 8.04 -5.72 -0.23
C LEU A 24 6.89 -5.46 -1.20
N TYR A 25 6.91 -4.33 -1.93
CA TYR A 25 5.91 -4.08 -2.97
C TYR A 25 5.99 -5.13 -4.08
N GLN A 26 7.17 -5.37 -4.63
CA GLN A 26 7.37 -6.31 -5.75
C GLN A 26 6.93 -7.75 -5.41
N GLU A 27 7.08 -8.17 -4.16
CA GLU A 27 6.65 -9.49 -3.70
C GLU A 27 5.17 -9.55 -3.30
N ALA A 28 4.54 -8.40 -3.02
CA ALA A 28 3.15 -8.33 -2.61
C ALA A 28 2.20 -8.66 -3.78
N ARG A 29 1.12 -9.38 -3.45
CA ARG A 29 0.03 -9.64 -4.41
C ARG A 29 -0.85 -8.42 -4.66
N ALA A 30 -0.98 -7.57 -3.65
CA ALA A 30 -1.72 -6.31 -3.69
C ALA A 30 -1.29 -5.42 -2.52
N PHE A 31 -1.36 -4.11 -2.73
CA PHE A 31 -1.19 -3.09 -1.70
C PHE A 31 -2.54 -2.50 -1.31
N VAL A 32 -2.84 -2.44 -0.01
CA VAL A 32 -4.09 -1.89 0.51
C VAL A 32 -3.82 -0.53 1.15
N PHE A 33 -4.45 0.51 0.63
CA PHE A 33 -4.32 1.88 1.11
C PHE A 33 -5.68 2.38 1.66
N PRO A 34 -5.94 2.20 2.96
CA PRO A 34 -7.21 2.61 3.58
C PRO A 34 -7.23 4.11 3.95
N GLY A 35 -6.11 4.82 3.78
CA GLY A 35 -5.97 6.23 4.13
C GLY A 35 -6.52 7.16 3.04
N GLU A 36 -6.72 8.41 3.43
CA GLU A 36 -6.91 9.52 2.52
C GLU A 36 -5.64 10.38 2.56
N ASP A 37 -5.09 10.68 1.39
CA ASP A 37 -3.91 11.55 1.22
C ASP A 37 -4.17 12.45 0.00
N ASP A 38 -3.47 13.58 -0.08
CA ASP A 38 -3.69 14.61 -1.09
C ASP A 38 -3.28 14.16 -2.50
N PHE A 39 -2.19 13.40 -2.61
CA PHE A 39 -1.62 13.01 -3.91
C PHE A 39 -1.60 11.50 -4.17
N GLY A 40 -1.66 10.66 -3.14
CA GLY A 40 -1.59 9.21 -3.32
C GLY A 40 -0.19 8.74 -3.75
N ILE A 41 0.87 9.34 -3.21
CA ILE A 41 2.25 8.95 -3.55
C ILE A 41 2.53 7.48 -3.19
N THR A 42 2.02 7.01 -2.04
CA THR A 42 2.22 5.62 -1.61
C THR A 42 1.54 4.60 -2.54
N PRO A 43 0.27 4.78 -2.97
CA PRO A 43 -0.30 4.04 -4.10
C PRO A 43 0.59 4.04 -5.35
N LEU A 44 1.12 5.20 -5.76
CA LEU A 44 1.97 5.30 -6.96
C LEU A 44 3.27 4.49 -6.84
N GLU A 45 3.90 4.46 -5.66
CA GLU A 45 5.10 3.64 -5.41
C GLU A 45 4.80 2.14 -5.58
N ALA A 46 3.66 1.68 -5.07
CA ALA A 46 3.20 0.30 -5.25
C ALA A 46 2.93 -0.02 -6.73
N GLN A 47 2.21 0.86 -7.44
CA GLN A 47 1.95 0.71 -8.88
C GLN A 47 3.23 0.69 -9.71
N ALA A 48 4.19 1.57 -9.41
CA ALA A 48 5.49 1.62 -10.07
C ALA A 48 6.32 0.33 -9.83
N SER A 49 6.07 -0.35 -8.70
CA SER A 49 6.66 -1.65 -8.36
C SER A 49 5.94 -2.83 -9.00
N GLY A 50 4.88 -2.59 -9.78
CA GLY A 50 4.07 -3.63 -10.42
C GLY A 50 3.02 -4.26 -9.50
N THR A 51 2.75 -3.65 -8.35
CA THR A 51 1.83 -4.16 -7.32
C THR A 51 0.43 -3.57 -7.53
N PRO A 52 -0.61 -4.39 -7.70
CA PRO A 52 -1.99 -3.92 -7.77
C PRO A 52 -2.40 -3.16 -6.51
N VAL A 53 -3.15 -2.07 -6.63
CA VAL A 53 -3.59 -1.24 -5.50
C VAL A 53 -5.09 -1.36 -5.24
N ILE A 54 -5.45 -1.48 -3.95
CA ILE A 54 -6.81 -1.34 -3.44
C ILE A 54 -6.83 -0.13 -2.52
N ALA A 55 -7.39 0.99 -2.99
CA ALA A 55 -7.42 2.24 -2.24
C ALA A 55 -8.84 2.60 -1.76
N PHE A 56 -8.92 3.37 -0.68
CA PHE A 56 -10.16 4.07 -0.31
C PHE A 56 -10.47 5.12 -1.39
N GLY A 57 -11.70 5.10 -1.93
CA GLY A 57 -12.11 5.93 -3.06
C GLY A 57 -12.37 7.40 -2.71
N ALA A 58 -11.37 8.07 -2.13
CA ALA A 58 -11.40 9.49 -1.76
C ALA A 58 -9.99 10.10 -1.88
N GLY A 59 -9.90 11.43 -1.82
CA GLY A 59 -8.63 12.16 -1.93
C GLY A 59 -7.87 11.89 -3.24
N GLY A 60 -6.54 11.98 -3.17
CA GLY A 60 -5.62 11.81 -4.30
C GLY A 60 -5.58 10.40 -4.89
N ALA A 61 -6.14 9.39 -4.21
CA ALA A 61 -6.28 8.05 -4.78
C ALA A 61 -7.18 8.06 -6.04
N LEU A 62 -8.17 8.95 -6.10
CA LEU A 62 -9.07 9.08 -7.26
C LEU A 62 -8.35 9.61 -8.52
N GLU A 63 -7.21 10.27 -8.35
CA GLU A 63 -6.41 10.81 -9.45
C GLU A 63 -5.44 9.77 -10.04
N THR A 64 -5.08 8.74 -9.26
CA THR A 64 -3.94 7.85 -9.57
C THR A 64 -4.34 6.37 -9.70
N VAL A 65 -5.41 5.95 -9.00
CA VAL A 65 -5.89 4.55 -9.00
C VAL A 65 -7.17 4.46 -9.79
N ASN A 66 -7.19 3.58 -10.81
CA ASN A 66 -8.34 3.30 -11.66
C ASN A 66 -8.42 1.80 -12.01
N GLU A 67 -9.44 1.38 -12.74
CA GLU A 67 -9.68 -0.06 -13.05
C GLU A 67 -8.52 -0.77 -13.78
N ARG A 68 -7.57 -0.03 -14.35
CA ARG A 68 -6.45 -0.59 -15.13
C ARG A 68 -5.12 -0.55 -14.39
N THR A 69 -5.06 0.04 -13.20
CA THR A 69 -3.81 0.42 -12.54
C THR A 69 -3.86 0.12 -11.06
#